data_AF-A0A936U665-F1
#
_entry.id   AF-A0A936U665-F1
#
_cell.length_a   1.000
_cell.length_b   1.000
_cell.length_c   1.000
_cell.angle_alpha   90.00
_cell.angle_beta   90.00
_cell.angle_gamma   90.00
#
_symmetry.space_group_name_H-M   'P 1'
#
loop_
_entity.id
_entity.type
_entity.pdbx_description
1 polymer ?
#
loop_
_entity_poly.entity_id
_entity_poly.type
_entity_poly.pdbx_seq_one_letter_code
_entity_poly.pdbx_strand_id
1 'polypeptide(L)'
;MYFELDQHRRRLAAYIEATYHISSPELVALRRALLDEDRAIAQRPYLESTARYAAPRRFDTLDIPAPARALLTALGRQKVVFDPPYAHQSDALERTLTHGDDLLVMTGTGSGKTETFLLPLLSQLYVEAVERKASFKVRGLRSIILYPMNALVNDQLTRLRGLLGHPAVVEAFVKAAGRPAKFARYTGRTLFPGEVPRADDERAADYLNRRLAPLKLYLRLMEQAADNDEPRPA
;
A
#
# COMPACT_ATOMS: atom_id res chain seq x y z
N MET A 1 17.11 6.44 30.63
CA MET A 1 16.41 6.87 29.39
C MET A 1 17.12 8.00 28.66
N TYR A 2 17.66 9.03 29.34
CA TYR A 2 18.34 10.16 28.67
C TYR A 2 19.76 9.90 28.14
N PHE A 3 20.52 8.98 28.74
CA PHE A 3 21.90 8.69 28.34
C PHE A 3 22.04 8.12 26.91
N GLU A 4 21.15 7.19 26.55
CA GLU A 4 21.09 6.58 25.21
C GLU A 4 20.81 7.63 24.11
N LEU A 5 19.91 8.58 24.39
CA LEU A 5 19.55 9.65 23.44
C LEU A 5 20.72 10.58 23.16
N ASP A 6 21.51 10.93 24.18
CA ASP A 6 22.73 11.72 23.98
C ASP A 6 23.80 10.95 23.21
N GLN A 7 23.89 9.63 23.39
CA GLN A 7 24.79 8.80 22.61
C GLN A 7 24.39 8.76 21.12
N HIS A 8 23.10 8.64 20.81
CA HIS A 8 22.58 8.71 19.44
C HIS A 8 22.83 10.09 18.82
N ARG A 9 22.60 11.17 19.58
CA ARG A 9 22.88 12.54 19.15
C ARG A 9 24.35 12.70 18.73
N ARG A 10 25.29 12.28 19.59
CA ARG A 10 26.73 12.35 19.29
C ARG A 10 27.13 11.50 18.08
N ARG A 11 26.55 10.30 17.94
CA ARG A 11 26.78 9.43 16.77
C ARG A 11 26.29 10.07 15.47
N LEU A 12 25.11 10.70 15.49
CA LEU A 12 24.58 11.41 14.31
C LEU A 12 25.44 12.62 13.95
N ALA A 13 25.88 13.40 14.94
CA ALA A 13 26.81 14.51 14.72
C ALA A 13 28.11 14.04 14.07
N ALA A 14 28.72 12.97 14.61
CA ALA A 14 29.93 12.37 14.04
C ALA A 14 29.72 11.85 12.61
N TYR A 15 28.56 11.25 12.32
CA TYR A 15 28.21 10.82 10.97
C TYR A 15 28.10 12.00 9.99
N ILE A 16 27.44 13.10 10.39
CA ILE A 16 27.35 14.31 9.55
C ILE A 16 28.74 14.89 9.31
N GLU A 17 29.58 14.96 10.34
CA GLU A 17 30.96 15.44 10.23
C GLU A 17 31.80 14.59 9.28
N ALA A 18 31.65 13.26 9.32
CA ALA A 18 32.37 12.31 8.47
C ALA A 18 31.83 12.22 7.04
N THR A 19 30.54 12.48 6.82
CA THR A 19 29.92 12.41 5.48
C THR A 19 30.32 13.62 4.64
N TYR A 20 30.39 14.80 5.27
CA TYR A 20 30.69 16.05 4.58
C TYR A 20 32.05 16.58 5.01
N HIS A 21 33.09 16.25 4.24
CA HIS A 21 34.45 16.73 4.53
C HIS A 21 34.58 18.22 4.22
N ILE A 22 35.11 18.99 5.17
CA ILE A 22 35.37 20.43 5.04
C ILE A 22 36.84 20.67 5.33
N SER A 23 37.53 21.39 4.45
CA SER A 23 38.98 21.63 4.55
C SER A 23 39.37 22.76 5.50
N SER A 24 38.47 23.73 5.73
CA SER A 24 38.71 24.87 6.63
C SER A 24 38.43 24.49 8.09
N PRO A 25 39.42 24.62 8.99
CA PRO A 25 39.23 24.37 10.43
C PRO A 25 38.19 25.29 11.06
N GLU A 26 38.07 26.54 10.60
CA GLU A 26 37.11 27.52 11.09
C GLU A 26 35.67 27.10 10.77
N LEU A 27 35.43 26.63 9.55
CA LEU A 27 34.11 26.10 9.15
C LEU A 27 33.77 24.80 9.87
N VAL A 28 34.76 23.94 10.15
CA VAL A 28 34.56 22.74 10.97
C VAL A 28 34.15 23.11 12.39
N ALA A 29 34.80 24.10 13.00
CA ALA A 29 34.46 24.58 14.34
C ALA A 29 33.05 25.20 14.38
N LEU A 30 32.69 26.04 13.40
CA LEU A 30 31.36 26.63 13.29
C LEU A 30 30.27 25.56 13.11
N ARG A 31 30.51 24.55 12.27
CA ARG A 31 29.59 23.42 12.11
C ARG A 31 29.40 22.67 13.43
N ARG A 32 30.48 22.37 14.15
CA ARG A 32 30.37 21.68 15.44
C ARG A 32 29.55 22.48 16.43
N ALA A 33 29.78 23.79 16.51
CA ALA A 33 28.97 24.68 17.35
C ALA A 33 27.48 24.59 16.98
N LEU A 34 27.14 24.64 15.68
CA LEU A 34 25.76 24.48 15.21
C LEU A 34 25.15 23.10 15.52
N LEU A 35 25.93 22.02 15.45
CA LEU A 35 25.45 20.67 15.77
C LEU A 35 25.25 20.46 17.29
N ASP A 36 26.00 21.20 18.11
CA ASP A 36 25.90 21.17 19.57
C ASP A 36 24.76 22.05 20.11
N GLU A 37 24.20 22.96 19.30
CA GLU A 37 23.03 23.75 19.65
C GLU A 37 21.83 22.85 20.02
N ASP A 38 21.10 23.26 21.07
CA ASP A 38 19.91 22.53 21.49
C ASP A 38 18.88 22.52 20.35
N ARG A 39 18.29 21.34 20.10
CA ARG A 39 17.31 21.10 19.02
C ARG A 39 17.84 21.18 17.59
N ALA A 40 19.14 21.37 17.36
CA ALA A 40 19.70 21.42 16.00
C ALA A 40 19.64 20.06 15.29
N ILE A 41 20.09 19.00 15.95
CA ILE A 41 20.12 17.63 15.39
C ILE A 41 19.12 16.66 16.03
N ALA A 42 18.70 16.95 17.25
CA ALA A 42 17.75 16.11 17.99
C ALA A 42 16.91 16.96 18.93
N GLN A 43 15.62 16.66 19.01
CA GLN A 43 14.72 17.26 19.99
C GLN A 43 14.43 16.26 21.10
N ARG A 44 14.01 16.74 22.27
CA ARG A 44 13.51 15.84 23.31
C ARG A 44 12.32 15.05 22.75
N PRO A 45 12.31 13.72 22.90
CA PRO A 45 11.22 12.92 22.38
C PRO A 45 9.92 13.30 23.08
N TYR A 46 8.88 13.58 22.30
CA TYR A 46 7.53 13.69 22.81
C TYR A 46 6.95 12.28 22.90
N LEU A 47 6.57 11.87 24.11
CA LEU A 47 5.81 10.64 24.31
C LEU A 47 4.34 11.00 24.24
N GLU A 48 3.73 10.76 23.08
CA GLU A 48 2.30 10.91 22.91
C GLU A 48 1.62 9.55 23.06
N SER A 49 0.64 9.46 23.96
CA SER A 49 -0.26 8.31 23.99
C SER A 49 -1.25 8.46 22.86
N THR A 50 -1.31 7.47 21.95
CA THR A 50 -2.31 7.49 20.89
C THR A 50 -3.69 7.30 21.50
N ALA A 51 -4.59 8.25 21.25
CA ALA A 51 -5.99 8.11 21.64
C ALA A 51 -6.54 6.81 21.03
N ARG A 52 -7.16 5.96 21.87
CA ARG A 52 -7.88 4.79 21.38
C ARG A 52 -9.14 5.29 20.66
N TYR A 53 -9.14 5.23 19.34
CA TYR A 53 -10.32 5.56 18.56
C TYR A 53 -11.46 4.62 18.95
N ALA A 54 -12.62 5.19 19.25
CA ALA A 54 -13.80 4.41 19.58
C ALA A 54 -14.20 3.51 18.40
N ALA A 55 -14.54 2.26 18.71
CA ALA A 55 -14.98 1.26 17.75
C ALA A 55 -16.41 0.79 18.11
N PRO A 56 -17.44 1.63 17.85
CA PRO A 56 -18.77 1.42 18.40
C PRO A 56 -19.58 0.35 17.66
N ARG A 57 -19.20 -0.02 16.42
CA ARG A 57 -20.05 -0.77 15.50
C ARG A 57 -19.27 -1.90 14.84
N ARG A 58 -19.81 -3.12 14.88
CA ARG A 58 -19.24 -4.29 14.21
C ARG A 58 -19.65 -4.33 12.75
N PHE A 59 -18.87 -5.03 11.91
CA PHE A 59 -19.18 -5.14 10.49
C PHE A 59 -20.59 -5.69 10.20
N ASP A 60 -21.08 -6.63 11.02
CA ASP A 60 -22.41 -7.24 10.88
C ASP A 60 -23.58 -6.27 11.15
N THR A 61 -23.32 -5.14 11.79
CA THR A 61 -24.30 -4.09 12.08
C THR A 61 -24.29 -2.92 11.09
N LEU A 62 -23.32 -2.87 10.17
CA LEU A 62 -23.17 -1.73 9.25
C LEU A 62 -24.21 -1.76 8.14
N ASP A 63 -24.66 -0.56 7.75
CA ASP A 63 -25.51 -0.35 6.58
C ASP A 63 -24.68 -0.31 5.30
N ILE A 64 -24.25 -1.49 4.85
CA ILE A 64 -23.48 -1.71 3.62
C ILE A 64 -24.06 -2.90 2.83
N PRO A 65 -23.77 -3.03 1.52
CA PRO A 65 -24.24 -4.13 0.70
C PRO A 65 -23.99 -5.50 1.34
N ALA A 66 -24.97 -6.41 1.21
CA ALA A 66 -24.92 -7.71 1.87
C ALA A 66 -23.65 -8.54 1.55
N PRO A 67 -23.13 -8.57 0.31
CA PRO A 67 -21.87 -9.26 0.02
C PRO A 67 -20.68 -8.67 0.78
N ALA A 68 -20.57 -7.34 0.84
CA ALA A 68 -19.51 -6.65 1.57
C ALA A 68 -19.60 -6.94 3.07
N ARG A 69 -20.80 -6.82 3.65
CA ARG A 69 -21.06 -7.11 5.06
C ARG A 69 -20.66 -8.54 5.42
N ALA A 70 -21.07 -9.51 4.60
CA ALA A 70 -20.75 -10.92 4.83
C ALA A 70 -19.22 -11.18 4.77
N LEU A 71 -18.53 -10.62 3.76
CA LEU A 71 -17.08 -10.73 3.64
C LEU A 71 -16.37 -10.14 4.86
N LEU A 72 -16.62 -8.87 5.18
CA LEU A 72 -15.93 -8.18 6.27
C LEU A 72 -16.20 -8.82 7.63
N THR A 73 -17.42 -9.29 7.87
CA THR A 73 -17.77 -10.04 9.09
C THR A 73 -16.97 -11.35 9.19
N ALA A 74 -16.85 -12.10 8.08
CA ALA A 74 -16.07 -13.33 8.05
C ALA A 74 -14.57 -13.06 8.28
N LEU A 75 -14.02 -12.04 7.63
CA LEU A 75 -12.62 -11.63 7.79
C LEU A 75 -12.33 -11.12 9.21
N GLY A 76 -13.27 -10.41 9.83
CA GLY A 76 -13.18 -9.96 11.22
C GLY A 76 -13.13 -11.13 12.21
N ARG A 77 -13.99 -12.14 12.03
CA ARG A 77 -13.97 -13.37 12.84
C ARG A 77 -12.65 -14.14 12.73
N GLN A 78 -12.04 -14.12 11.55
CA GLN A 78 -10.75 -14.75 11.29
C GLN A 78 -9.54 -13.87 11.67
N LYS A 79 -9.78 -12.67 12.23
CA LYS A 79 -8.75 -11.69 12.62
C LYS A 79 -7.87 -11.23 11.44
N VAL A 80 -8.39 -11.29 10.21
CA VAL A 80 -7.72 -10.76 9.01
C VAL A 80 -7.85 -9.23 8.97
N VAL A 81 -9.00 -8.73 9.41
CA VAL A 81 -9.28 -7.30 9.61
C VAL A 81 -9.73 -7.09 11.05
N PHE A 82 -9.58 -5.86 11.55
CA PHE A 82 -9.97 -5.52 12.92
C PHE A 82 -11.49 -5.29 13.01
N ASP A 83 -12.16 -6.01 13.92
CA ASP A 83 -13.60 -5.89 14.19
C ASP A 83 -13.81 -5.75 15.71
N PRO A 84 -14.49 -4.68 16.20
CA PRO A 84 -15.13 -3.61 15.42
C PRO A 84 -14.15 -2.64 14.75
N PRO A 85 -14.40 -2.18 13.51
CA PRO A 85 -13.65 -1.08 12.91
C PRO A 85 -13.78 0.22 13.72
N TYR A 86 -12.82 1.13 13.57
CA TYR A 86 -12.92 2.47 14.17
C TYR A 86 -14.08 3.26 13.56
N ALA A 87 -14.66 4.20 14.31
CA ALA A 87 -15.83 4.98 13.87
C ALA A 87 -15.67 5.56 12.45
N HIS A 88 -14.54 6.22 12.17
CA HIS A 88 -14.26 6.81 10.86
C HIS A 88 -14.11 5.76 9.73
N GLN A 89 -13.76 4.51 10.06
CA GLN A 89 -13.70 3.40 9.09
C GLN A 89 -15.09 2.84 8.81
N SER A 90 -15.95 2.71 9.84
CA SER A 90 -17.37 2.38 9.67
C SER A 90 -18.08 3.43 8.82
N ASP A 91 -17.88 4.70 9.13
CA ASP A 91 -18.49 5.82 8.41
C ASP A 91 -18.02 5.85 6.95
N ALA A 92 -16.73 5.59 6.71
CA ALA A 92 -16.19 5.52 5.35
C ALA A 92 -16.83 4.39 4.53
N LEU A 93 -17.05 3.22 5.15
CA LEU A 93 -17.70 2.08 4.50
C LEU A 93 -19.14 2.39 4.09
N GLU A 94 -19.95 2.92 5.01
CA GLU A 94 -21.37 3.23 4.73
C GLU A 94 -21.51 4.36 3.70
N ARG A 95 -20.74 5.44 3.86
CA ARG A 95 -20.75 6.57 2.92
C ARG A 95 -20.38 6.16 1.50
N THR A 96 -19.36 5.34 1.33
CA THR A 96 -18.91 4.96 -0.02
C THR A 96 -19.74 3.84 -0.63
N LEU A 97 -20.13 2.82 0.14
CA LEU A 97 -20.80 1.63 -0.39
C LEU A 97 -22.32 1.79 -0.52
N THR A 98 -22.93 2.65 0.30
CA THR A 98 -24.38 2.83 0.35
C THR A 98 -24.80 4.16 -0.24
N HIS A 99 -24.06 5.24 0.04
CA HIS A 99 -24.40 6.58 -0.46
C HIS A 99 -23.63 6.95 -1.73
N GLY A 100 -22.50 6.31 -1.99
CA GLY A 100 -21.63 6.64 -3.13
C GLY A 100 -20.88 7.96 -2.96
N ASP A 101 -20.67 8.40 -1.71
CA ASP A 101 -20.01 9.66 -1.38
C ASP A 101 -18.49 9.60 -1.68
N ASP A 102 -17.94 10.74 -2.12
CA ASP A 102 -16.50 11.00 -2.08
C ASP A 102 -16.06 11.39 -0.66
N LEU A 103 -14.89 10.90 -0.22
CA LEU A 103 -14.42 11.08 1.14
C LEU A 103 -13.17 11.97 1.25
N LEU A 104 -13.22 12.93 2.18
CA LEU A 104 -12.03 13.58 2.73
C LEU A 104 -11.84 13.12 4.18
N VAL A 105 -10.75 12.39 4.44
CA VAL A 105 -10.46 11.83 5.77
C VAL A 105 -9.35 12.62 6.44
N MET A 106 -9.71 13.37 7.50
CA MET A 106 -8.75 14.15 8.30
C MET A 106 -8.60 13.51 9.69
N THR A 107 -7.52 12.78 9.91
CA THR A 107 -7.22 12.10 11.19
C THR A 107 -5.70 12.11 11.44
N GLY A 108 -5.29 11.91 12.70
CA GLY A 108 -3.87 11.85 13.06
C GLY A 108 -3.12 10.66 12.44
N THR A 109 -1.79 10.68 12.52
CA THR A 109 -0.97 9.52 12.14
C THR A 109 -1.27 8.34 13.08
N GLY A 110 -1.29 7.11 12.55
CA GLY A 110 -1.61 5.91 13.34
C GLY A 110 -3.10 5.74 13.67
N SER A 111 -3.99 6.59 13.14
CA SER A 111 -5.43 6.53 13.38
C SER A 111 -6.15 5.35 12.73
N GLY A 112 -5.55 4.69 11.74
CA GLY A 112 -6.25 3.76 10.86
C GLY A 112 -6.90 4.42 9.64
N LYS A 113 -6.38 5.57 9.18
CA LYS A 113 -6.79 6.19 7.89
C LYS A 113 -6.56 5.33 6.66
N THR A 114 -5.77 4.26 6.75
CA THR A 114 -5.52 3.40 5.60
C THR A 114 -6.74 2.52 5.31
N GLU A 115 -7.43 2.07 6.35
CA GLU A 115 -8.63 1.25 6.28
C GLU A 115 -9.82 1.99 5.67
N THR A 116 -9.87 3.32 5.81
CA THR A 116 -10.98 4.14 5.26
C THR A 116 -11.03 4.14 3.74
N PHE A 117 -9.96 3.75 3.05
CA PHE A 117 -10.01 3.51 1.61
C PHE A 117 -9.79 2.04 1.24
N LEU A 118 -9.00 1.27 2.02
CA LEU A 118 -8.75 -0.14 1.71
C LEU A 118 -9.98 -1.03 1.94
N LEU A 119 -10.73 -0.83 3.03
CA LEU A 119 -11.92 -1.65 3.31
C LEU A 119 -13.05 -1.37 2.30
N PRO A 120 -13.36 -0.09 1.95
CA PRO A 120 -14.27 0.19 0.85
C PRO A 120 -13.83 -0.41 -0.48
N LEU A 121 -12.55 -0.26 -0.86
CA LEU A 121 -12.04 -0.82 -2.12
C LEU A 121 -12.21 -2.34 -2.17
N LEU A 122 -11.79 -3.06 -1.13
CA LEU A 122 -11.96 -4.50 -1.03
C LEU A 122 -13.44 -4.89 -1.17
N SER A 123 -14.31 -4.16 -0.49
CA SER A 123 -15.75 -4.39 -0.48
C SER A 123 -16.39 -4.15 -1.85
N GLN A 124 -16.03 -3.06 -2.54
CA GLN A 124 -16.51 -2.76 -3.89
C GLN A 124 -16.09 -3.84 -4.89
N LEU A 125 -14.83 -4.29 -4.82
CA LEU A 125 -14.34 -5.39 -5.65
C LEU A 125 -15.10 -6.69 -5.39
N TYR A 126 -15.40 -6.99 -4.13
CA TYR A 126 -16.11 -8.21 -3.78
C TYR A 126 -17.59 -8.15 -4.16
N VAL A 127 -18.24 -7.00 -3.99
CA VAL A 127 -19.61 -6.75 -4.47
C VAL A 127 -19.67 -6.95 -5.98
N GLU A 128 -18.71 -6.40 -6.76
CA GLU A 128 -18.62 -6.68 -8.19
C GLU A 128 -18.42 -8.17 -8.50
N ALA A 129 -17.55 -8.86 -7.76
CA ALA A 129 -17.28 -10.28 -7.93
C ALA A 129 -18.53 -11.15 -7.68
N VAL A 130 -19.39 -10.78 -6.74
CA VAL A 130 -20.61 -11.53 -6.41
C VAL A 130 -21.76 -11.18 -7.36
N GLU A 131 -22.03 -9.89 -7.55
CA GLU A 131 -23.24 -9.41 -8.21
C GLU A 131 -23.06 -9.21 -9.72
N ARG A 132 -21.83 -8.90 -10.18
CA ARG A 132 -21.52 -8.55 -11.58
C ARG A 132 -20.41 -9.44 -12.14
N LYS A 133 -20.56 -10.76 -12.00
CA LYS A 133 -19.58 -11.78 -12.42
C LYS A 133 -19.04 -11.60 -13.84
N ALA A 134 -19.90 -11.25 -14.80
CA ALA A 134 -19.46 -11.01 -16.18
C ALA A 134 -18.47 -9.84 -16.27
N SER A 135 -18.75 -8.74 -15.55
CA SER A 135 -17.84 -7.61 -15.44
C SER A 135 -16.54 -8.01 -14.75
N PHE A 136 -16.63 -8.70 -13.60
CA PHE A 136 -15.45 -9.14 -12.87
C PHE A 136 -14.60 -10.15 -13.66
N LYS A 137 -15.16 -10.95 -14.56
CA LYS A 137 -14.37 -11.83 -15.45
C LYS A 137 -13.48 -11.04 -16.42
N VAL A 138 -13.92 -9.86 -16.85
CA VAL A 138 -13.11 -8.98 -17.71
C VAL A 138 -11.97 -8.39 -16.89
N ARG A 139 -10.74 -8.77 -17.24
CA ARG A 139 -9.53 -8.21 -16.63
C ARG A 139 -9.42 -6.73 -17.01
N GLY A 140 -9.31 -5.87 -16.01
CA GLY A 140 -9.17 -4.44 -16.21
C GLY A 140 -8.84 -3.72 -14.91
N LEU A 141 -8.43 -2.46 -15.02
CA LEU A 141 -8.15 -1.61 -13.88
C LEU A 141 -9.47 -1.24 -13.20
N ARG A 142 -9.57 -1.46 -11.88
CA ARG A 142 -10.74 -1.11 -11.06
C ARG A 142 -10.50 0.06 -10.13
N SER A 143 -9.26 0.23 -9.68
CA SER A 143 -8.88 1.31 -8.77
C SER A 143 -7.41 1.64 -8.95
N ILE A 144 -7.07 2.90 -8.67
CA ILE A 144 -5.71 3.41 -8.60
C ILE A 144 -5.52 4.01 -7.22
N ILE A 145 -4.44 3.61 -6.53
CA ILE A 145 -4.04 4.21 -5.27
C ILE A 145 -2.77 5.02 -5.54
N LEU A 146 -2.82 6.32 -5.26
CA LEU A 146 -1.72 7.25 -5.47
C LEU A 146 -1.04 7.55 -4.14
N TYR A 147 0.28 7.42 -4.12
CA TYR A 147 1.13 7.82 -3.01
C TYR A 147 2.17 8.82 -3.49
N PRO A 148 2.54 9.82 -2.66
CA PRO A 148 3.47 10.87 -3.07
C PRO A 148 4.93 10.38 -3.16
N MET A 149 5.29 9.26 -2.51
CA MET A 149 6.66 8.77 -2.45
C MET A 149 6.74 7.25 -2.58
N ASN A 150 7.79 6.77 -3.26
CA ASN A 150 8.05 5.33 -3.45
C ASN A 150 8.17 4.56 -2.12
N ALA A 151 8.70 5.18 -1.06
CA ALA A 151 8.78 4.56 0.26
C ALA A 151 7.38 4.19 0.79
N LEU A 152 6.44 5.15 0.73
CA LEU A 152 5.04 4.92 1.14
C LEU A 152 4.36 3.87 0.25
N VAL A 153 4.66 3.84 -1.05
CA VAL A 153 4.17 2.78 -1.94
C VAL A 153 4.65 1.41 -1.45
N ASN A 154 5.93 1.27 -1.12
CA ASN A 154 6.50 -0.02 -0.73
C ASN A 154 5.92 -0.52 0.60
N ASP A 155 5.74 0.36 1.59
CA ASP A 155 5.10 0.00 2.86
C ASP A 155 3.67 -0.50 2.64
N GLN A 156 2.93 0.16 1.75
CA GLN A 156 1.53 -0.16 1.47
C GLN A 156 1.38 -1.40 0.58
N LEU A 157 2.38 -1.72 -0.25
CA LEU A 157 2.40 -2.99 -0.99
C LEU A 157 2.48 -4.20 -0.08
N THR A 158 3.31 -4.16 0.96
CA THR A 158 3.39 -5.26 1.94
C THR A 158 2.02 -5.48 2.58
N ARG A 159 1.32 -4.40 2.90
CA ARG A 159 -0.03 -4.47 3.44
C ARG A 159 -1.06 -5.03 2.46
N LEU A 160 -1.05 -4.57 1.21
CA LEU A 160 -1.92 -5.08 0.15
C LEU A 160 -1.65 -6.57 -0.13
N ARG A 161 -0.38 -7.00 -0.09
CA ARG A 161 -0.02 -8.43 -0.19
C ARG A 161 -0.63 -9.23 0.96
N GLY A 162 -0.49 -8.73 2.19
CA GLY A 162 -1.05 -9.38 3.37
C GLY A 162 -2.57 -9.52 3.30
N LEU A 163 -3.28 -8.48 2.83
CA LEU A 163 -4.75 -8.49 2.74
C LEU A 163 -5.26 -9.28 1.53
N LEU A 164 -4.87 -8.90 0.32
CA LEU A 164 -5.40 -9.50 -0.92
C LEU A 164 -4.80 -10.89 -1.22
N GLY A 165 -3.64 -11.20 -0.65
CA GLY A 165 -3.02 -12.52 -0.71
C GLY A 165 -3.43 -13.44 0.44
N HIS A 166 -4.22 -12.96 1.41
CA HIS A 166 -4.68 -13.80 2.52
C HIS A 166 -5.56 -14.95 1.99
N PRO A 167 -5.35 -16.22 2.41
CA PRO A 167 -6.12 -17.37 1.92
C PRO A 167 -7.63 -17.15 1.99
N ALA A 168 -8.14 -16.64 3.12
CA ALA A 168 -9.56 -16.33 3.29
C ALA A 168 -10.13 -15.33 2.26
N VAL A 169 -9.34 -14.32 1.87
CA VAL A 169 -9.76 -13.35 0.86
C VAL A 169 -9.71 -13.99 -0.52
N VAL A 170 -8.63 -14.69 -0.84
CA VAL A 170 -8.44 -15.39 -2.12
C VAL A 170 -9.55 -16.41 -2.36
N GLU A 171 -9.82 -17.27 -1.39
CA GLU A 171 -10.89 -18.26 -1.43
C GLU A 171 -12.26 -17.61 -1.61
N ALA A 172 -12.54 -16.51 -0.91
CA ALA A 172 -13.80 -15.79 -1.06
C ALA A 172 -13.99 -15.28 -2.49
N PHE A 173 -12.96 -14.67 -3.09
CA PHE A 173 -13.02 -14.18 -4.47
C PHE A 173 -13.08 -15.30 -5.51
N VAL A 174 -12.28 -16.35 -5.35
CA VAL A 174 -12.29 -17.54 -6.23
C VAL A 174 -13.66 -18.23 -6.18
N LYS A 175 -14.25 -18.39 -4.99
CA LYS A 175 -15.60 -18.92 -4.84
C LYS A 175 -16.67 -18.03 -5.50
N ALA A 176 -16.52 -16.71 -5.38
CA ALA A 176 -17.50 -15.77 -5.93
C ALA A 176 -17.44 -15.70 -7.48
N ALA A 177 -16.23 -15.58 -8.04
CA ALA A 177 -16.01 -15.19 -9.44
C ALA A 177 -14.94 -15.99 -10.19
N GLY A 178 -14.37 -17.04 -9.59
CA GLY A 178 -13.42 -17.97 -10.23
C GLY A 178 -11.97 -17.48 -10.28
N ARG A 179 -11.65 -16.30 -9.74
CA ARG A 179 -10.29 -15.73 -9.70
C ARG A 179 -10.14 -14.76 -8.53
N PRO A 180 -8.92 -14.54 -7.99
CA PRO A 180 -8.70 -13.52 -6.97
C PRO A 180 -8.72 -12.10 -7.53
N ALA A 181 -8.86 -11.13 -6.63
CA ALA A 181 -8.48 -9.74 -6.90
C ALA A 181 -6.96 -9.61 -6.99
N LYS A 182 -6.47 -8.94 -8.04
CA LYS A 182 -5.03 -8.73 -8.31
C LYS A 182 -4.69 -7.25 -8.17
N PHE A 183 -3.46 -6.96 -7.78
CA PHE A 183 -2.93 -5.60 -7.70
C PHE A 183 -1.49 -5.57 -8.19
N ALA A 184 -1.01 -4.41 -8.59
CA ALA A 184 0.35 -4.21 -9.06
C ALA A 184 0.84 -2.80 -8.72
N ARG A 185 2.17 -2.65 -8.64
CA ARG A 185 2.81 -1.34 -8.56
C ARG A 185 3.10 -0.84 -9.97
N TYR A 186 2.65 0.36 -10.27
CA TYR A 186 3.05 1.07 -11.46
C TYR A 186 4.17 2.07 -11.14
N THR A 187 5.30 2.00 -11.85
CA THR A 187 6.46 2.89 -11.64
C THR A 187 6.76 3.75 -12.86
N GLY A 188 5.78 4.05 -13.71
CA GLY A 188 5.98 4.82 -14.95
C GLY A 188 6.61 4.04 -16.11
N ARG A 189 6.94 2.76 -15.91
CA ARG A 189 7.44 1.87 -16.96
C ARG A 189 6.27 1.10 -17.56
N THR A 190 5.84 1.50 -18.75
CA THR A 190 4.89 0.75 -19.59
C THR A 190 5.61 0.24 -20.82
N LEU A 191 5.20 -0.93 -21.32
CA LEU A 191 5.59 -1.37 -22.66
C LEU A 191 5.17 -0.31 -23.69
N PHE A 192 5.93 -0.17 -24.76
CA PHE A 192 5.54 0.72 -25.85
C PHE A 192 4.20 0.25 -26.44
N PRO A 193 3.25 1.16 -26.72
CA PRO A 193 2.00 0.78 -27.37
C PRO A 193 2.29 0.19 -28.76
N GLY A 194 1.58 -0.86 -29.13
CA GLY A 194 1.69 -1.55 -30.42
C GLY A 194 1.56 -3.07 -30.30
N GLU A 195 1.29 -3.74 -31.42
CA GLU A 195 1.39 -5.20 -31.49
C GLU A 195 2.86 -5.60 -31.30
N VAL A 196 3.12 -6.55 -30.40
CA VAL A 196 4.46 -7.12 -30.25
C VAL A 196 4.74 -7.93 -31.51
N PRO A 197 5.74 -7.58 -32.33
CA PRO A 197 6.11 -8.38 -33.50
C PRO A 197 6.40 -9.81 -33.09
N ARG A 198 5.92 -10.77 -33.88
CA ARG A 198 6.18 -12.19 -33.64
C ARG A 198 7.69 -12.47 -33.74
N ALA A 199 8.15 -13.47 -32.99
CA ALA A 199 9.57 -13.78 -32.80
C ALA A 199 10.28 -14.28 -34.07
N ASP A 200 9.54 -14.52 -35.14
CA ASP A 200 9.97 -14.99 -36.46
C ASP A 200 10.47 -13.86 -37.39
N ASP A 201 10.33 -12.59 -37.00
CA ASP A 201 10.87 -11.45 -37.77
C ASP A 201 12.27 -11.04 -37.28
N GLU A 202 13.31 -11.45 -38.01
CA GLU A 202 14.73 -11.23 -37.66
C GLU A 202 15.09 -9.73 -37.50
N ARG A 203 14.42 -8.82 -38.24
CA ARG A 203 14.66 -7.37 -38.12
C ARG A 203 13.94 -6.77 -36.91
N ALA A 204 12.84 -7.36 -36.47
CA ALA A 204 12.13 -6.97 -35.26
C ALA A 204 12.80 -7.52 -33.99
N ALA A 205 13.42 -8.70 -34.06
CA ALA A 205 14.05 -9.37 -32.93
C ALA A 205 15.16 -8.55 -32.25
N ASP A 206 15.99 -7.83 -33.03
CA ASP A 206 17.09 -7.02 -32.49
C ASP A 206 16.60 -5.69 -31.86
N TYR A 207 15.58 -5.08 -32.48
CA TYR A 207 14.88 -3.89 -31.97
C TYR A 207 14.10 -4.21 -30.66
N LEU A 208 13.38 -5.33 -30.65
CA LEU A 208 12.68 -5.87 -29.48
C LEU A 208 13.67 -6.29 -28.39
N ASN A 209 14.79 -6.95 -28.72
CA ASN A 209 15.78 -7.33 -27.71
C ASN A 209 16.38 -6.10 -27.02
N ARG A 210 16.71 -5.03 -27.75
CA ARG A 210 17.25 -3.80 -27.14
C ARG A 210 16.23 -3.06 -26.25
N ARG A 211 14.96 -2.95 -26.67
CA ARG A 211 13.92 -2.24 -25.91
C ARG A 211 13.22 -3.09 -24.84
N LEU A 212 13.05 -4.39 -25.09
CA LEU A 212 12.41 -5.33 -24.19
C LEU A 212 13.38 -6.03 -23.25
N ALA A 213 14.70 -6.07 -23.47
CA ALA A 213 15.62 -6.68 -22.50
C ALA A 213 15.39 -6.17 -21.05
N PRO A 214 15.20 -4.87 -20.79
CA PRO A 214 14.85 -4.37 -19.45
C PRO A 214 13.44 -4.78 -18.99
N LEU A 215 12.54 -5.08 -19.94
CA LEU A 215 11.12 -5.41 -19.72
C LEU A 215 10.82 -6.91 -19.78
N LYS A 216 11.77 -7.77 -20.17
CA LYS A 216 11.62 -9.24 -20.24
C LYS A 216 11.25 -9.85 -18.88
N LEU A 217 11.75 -9.26 -17.79
CA LEU A 217 11.32 -9.63 -16.45
C LEU A 217 9.84 -9.29 -16.25
N TYR A 218 9.41 -8.07 -16.60
CA TYR A 218 8.02 -7.63 -16.44
C TYR A 218 7.06 -8.41 -17.34
N LEU A 219 7.44 -8.73 -18.57
CA LEU A 219 6.65 -9.57 -19.47
C LEU A 219 6.45 -10.96 -18.89
N ARG A 220 7.52 -11.62 -18.42
CA ARG A 220 7.39 -12.91 -17.72
C ARG A 220 6.50 -12.82 -16.48
N LEU A 221 6.62 -11.74 -15.69
CA LEU A 221 5.77 -11.52 -14.52
C LEU A 221 4.30 -11.32 -14.92
N MET A 222 4.04 -10.65 -16.05
CA MET A 222 2.69 -10.44 -16.60
C MET A 222 2.08 -11.74 -17.14
N GLU A 223 2.84 -12.53 -17.90
CA GLU A 223 2.43 -13.85 -18.40
C GLU A 223 2.15 -14.80 -17.23
N GLN A 224 3.05 -14.87 -16.26
CA GLN A 224 2.84 -15.65 -15.04
C GLN A 224 1.60 -15.17 -14.25
N ALA A 225 1.32 -13.87 -14.20
CA ALA A 225 0.12 -13.34 -13.55
C ALA A 225 -1.15 -13.49 -14.41
N ALA A 226 -1.01 -13.67 -15.72
CA ALA A 226 -2.09 -14.03 -16.63
C ALA A 226 -2.52 -15.47 -16.39
N ASP A 227 -1.54 -16.38 -16.32
CA ASP A 227 -1.74 -17.83 -16.26
C ASP A 227 -2.00 -18.36 -14.84
N ASN A 228 -1.38 -17.76 -13.81
CA ASN A 228 -1.57 -18.20 -12.43
C ASN A 228 -2.58 -17.30 -11.69
N ASP A 229 -3.65 -17.91 -11.18
CA ASP A 229 -4.61 -17.31 -10.24
C ASP A 229 -4.20 -17.49 -8.77
N GLU A 230 -2.95 -17.90 -8.52
CA GLU A 230 -2.42 -18.00 -7.16
C GLU A 230 -1.75 -16.68 -6.71
N PRO A 231 -2.05 -16.19 -5.48
CA PRO A 231 -1.31 -15.10 -4.86
C PRO A 231 0.13 -15.55 -4.57
N ARG A 232 1.12 -14.70 -4.85
CA ARG A 232 2.51 -15.02 -4.49
C ARG A 232 2.68 -14.89 -2.97
N PRO A 233 3.29 -15.88 -2.30
CA PRO A 233 3.69 -15.73 -0.91
C PRO A 233 4.76 -14.64 -0.76
N ALA A 234 4.84 -14.09 0.47
CA ALA A 234 5.70 -12.98 0.86
C ALA A 234 7.19 -13.26 0.65
#